data_AF-A0AAP3E778-F1
#
_entry.id   AF-A0AAP3E778-F1
#
_cell.length_a   1.000
_cell.length_b   1.000
_cell.length_c   1.000
_cell.angle_alpha   90.00
_cell.angle_beta   90.00
_cell.angle_gamma   90.00
#
_symmetry.space_group_name_H-M   'P 1'
#
loop_
_entity.id
_entity.type
_entity.pdbx_description
1 polymer ?
#
loop_
_entity_poly.entity_id
_entity_poly.type
_entity_poly.pdbx_seq_one_letter_code
_entity_poly.pdbx_strand_id
1 'polypeptide(L)'
;MSDWAEALEIYRRALPVVLVSLVAGLFAGTILGSETMRNGIEQVPGILVLLPAFLATRGGVYGSLGARLSSGLHQGLIEPEFTLDERLSNAVIASFINGMVVSVFIAVIAFAVLAITGSSGNLLQLVGIMLISGFLSALLMLSVLVTVVFVGYRRGLDPDNIVGPLVTTLGDVFGVFFLLVAIYLVGLVL
;
A
#
# COMPACT_ATOMS: atom_id res chain seq x y z
N MET A 1 0.21 -37.17 12.91
CA MET A 1 1.34 -36.35 12.42
C MET A 1 1.66 -35.37 13.53
N SER A 2 2.90 -35.27 13.99
CA SER A 2 3.24 -34.50 15.19
C SER A 2 3.14 -33.01 14.92
N ASP A 3 2.54 -32.25 15.84
CA ASP A 3 2.38 -30.79 15.79
C ASP A 3 3.69 -30.05 15.43
N TRP A 4 4.84 -30.65 15.79
CA TRP A 4 6.18 -30.16 15.45
C TRP A 4 6.51 -30.18 13.95
N ALA A 5 6.06 -31.19 13.21
CA ALA A 5 6.30 -31.27 11.76
C ALA A 5 5.51 -30.21 11.01
N GLU A 6 4.28 -29.93 11.45
CA GLU A 6 3.41 -28.90 10.90
C GLU A 6 3.97 -27.50 11.20
N ALA A 7 4.46 -27.26 12.43
CA ALA A 7 5.15 -26.03 12.78
C ALA A 7 6.39 -25.78 11.90
N LEU A 8 7.24 -26.79 11.71
CA LEU A 8 8.44 -26.70 10.85
C LEU A 8 8.09 -26.38 9.40
N GLU A 9 6.99 -26.93 8.88
CA GLU A 9 6.52 -26.63 7.53
C GLU A 9 6.04 -25.18 7.40
N ILE A 10 5.29 -24.67 8.38
CA ILE A 10 4.87 -23.26 8.43
C ILE A 10 6.09 -22.35 8.43
N TYR A 11 7.07 -22.60 9.30
CA TYR A 11 8.30 -21.80 9.34
C TYR A 11 9.03 -21.83 8.00
N ARG A 12 9.17 -22.99 7.36
CA ARG A 12 9.87 -23.12 6.08
C ARG A 12 9.18 -22.36 4.95
N ARG A 13 7.86 -22.27 4.96
CA ARG A 13 7.07 -21.48 3.99
C ARG A 13 7.07 -19.99 4.31
N ALA A 14 7.01 -19.61 5.58
CA ALA A 14 6.95 -18.21 6.02
C ALA A 14 8.31 -17.51 5.97
N LEU A 15 9.41 -18.21 6.27
CA LEU A 15 10.74 -17.60 6.38
C LEU A 15 11.17 -16.83 5.12
N PRO A 16 11.04 -17.37 3.89
CA PRO A 16 11.45 -16.65 2.68
C PRO A 16 10.61 -15.38 2.48
N VAL A 17 9.30 -15.46 2.72
CA VAL A 17 8.38 -14.33 2.61
C VAL A 17 8.75 -13.24 3.61
N VAL A 18 8.97 -13.60 4.87
CA VAL A 18 9.34 -12.65 5.93
C VAL A 18 10.71 -12.03 5.64
N LEU A 19 11.67 -12.79 5.12
CA LEU A 19 12.99 -12.27 4.74
C LEU A 19 12.88 -11.24 3.60
N VAL A 20 12.04 -11.50 2.59
CA VAL A 20 11.80 -10.53 1.51
C VAL A 20 11.14 -9.26 2.07
N SER A 21 10.13 -9.41 2.92
CA SER A 21 9.49 -8.28 3.60
C SER A 21 10.46 -7.49 4.48
N LEU A 22 11.38 -8.17 5.17
CA LEU A 22 12.42 -7.53 5.99
C LEU A 22 13.35 -6.67 5.12
N VAL A 23 13.85 -7.22 4.01
CA VAL A 23 14.73 -6.50 3.09
C VAL A 23 14.00 -5.29 2.47
N ALA A 24 12.76 -5.47 2.04
CA ALA A 24 11.92 -4.39 1.53
C ALA A 24 11.69 -3.30 2.59
N GLY A 25 11.36 -3.69 3.83
CA GLY A 25 11.17 -2.77 4.95
C GLY A 25 12.45 -2.01 5.31
N LEU A 26 13.61 -2.66 5.26
CA LEU A 26 14.91 -1.99 5.44
C LEU A 26 15.13 -0.94 4.35
N PHE A 27 14.82 -1.27 3.10
CA PHE A 27 14.93 -0.32 1.99
C PHE A 27 13.98 0.88 2.19
N ALA A 28 12.72 0.63 2.55
CA ALA A 28 11.77 1.69 2.90
C ALA A 28 12.30 2.57 4.06
N GLY A 29 12.92 1.96 5.07
CA GLY A 29 13.59 2.64 6.18
C GLY A 29 14.75 3.53 5.73
N THR A 30 15.56 3.11 4.75
CA THR A 30 16.62 3.97 4.18
C THR A 30 16.07 5.18 3.45
N ILE A 31 14.93 5.06 2.78
CA ILE A 31 14.24 6.20 2.15
C ILE A 31 13.72 7.14 3.23
N LEU A 32 13.12 6.59 4.30
CA LEU A 32 12.61 7.39 5.41
C LEU A 32 13.72 8.12 6.18
N GLY A 33 14.90 7.49 6.29
CA GLY A 33 16.10 8.08 6.90
C GLY A 33 16.89 9.02 6.00
N SER A 34 16.44 9.25 4.76
CA SER A 34 17.10 10.17 3.84
C SER A 34 16.99 11.63 4.33
N GLU A 35 17.99 12.43 3.99
CA GLU A 35 18.03 13.86 4.34
C GLU A 35 16.82 14.61 3.78
N THR A 36 16.38 14.25 2.57
CA THR A 36 15.18 14.81 1.93
C THR A 36 13.92 14.55 2.74
N MET A 37 13.74 13.33 3.27
CA MET A 37 12.58 13.00 4.09
C MET A 37 12.62 13.76 5.41
N ARG A 38 13.80 13.85 6.03
CA ARG A 38 13.99 14.58 7.29
C ARG A 38 13.62 16.05 7.14
N ASN A 39 14.11 16.70 6.09
CA ASN A 39 13.76 18.08 5.76
C ASN A 39 12.25 18.23 5.53
N GLY A 40 11.63 17.26 4.84
CA GLY A 40 10.18 17.22 4.64
C GLY A 40 9.39 17.15 5.95
N ILE A 41 9.79 16.27 6.87
CA ILE A 41 9.18 16.11 8.20
C ILE A 41 9.31 17.38 9.03
N GLU A 42 10.47 18.05 8.98
CA GLU A 42 10.71 19.31 9.70
C GLU A 42 9.86 20.47 9.14
N GLN A 43 9.63 20.50 7.82
CA GLN A 43 8.84 21.55 7.16
C GLN A 43 7.34 21.34 7.24
N VAL A 44 6.87 20.09 7.33
CA VAL A 44 5.44 19.76 7.34
C VAL A 44 5.08 18.98 8.61
N PRO A 45 4.65 19.69 9.67
CA PRO A 45 4.14 19.06 10.88
C PRO A 45 2.98 18.13 10.54
N GLY A 46 3.04 16.88 11.00
CA GLY A 46 2.00 15.87 10.77
C GLY A 46 2.40 14.68 9.92
N ILE A 47 3.51 14.74 9.16
CA ILE A 47 3.96 13.60 8.33
C ILE A 47 4.12 12.33 9.18
N LEU A 48 4.73 12.43 10.37
CA LEU A 48 4.92 11.28 11.25
C LEU A 48 3.61 10.70 11.80
N VAL A 49 2.54 11.50 11.88
CA VAL A 49 1.20 11.04 12.27
C VAL A 49 0.54 10.31 11.10
N LEU A 50 0.71 10.83 9.89
CA LEU A 50 0.11 10.29 8.66
C LEU A 50 0.76 8.99 8.21
N LEU A 51 2.09 8.90 8.34
CA LEU A 51 2.90 7.85 7.73
C LEU A 51 2.45 6.43 8.11
N PRO A 52 2.29 6.06 9.40
CA PRO A 52 1.86 4.70 9.75
C PRO A 52 0.46 4.37 9.22
N ALA A 53 -0.47 5.32 9.32
CA ALA A 53 -1.83 5.15 8.82
C ALA A 53 -1.86 5.01 7.29
N PHE A 54 -1.03 5.78 6.59
CA PHE A 54 -0.90 5.70 5.14
C PHE A 54 -0.38 4.34 4.68
N LEU A 55 0.70 3.84 5.30
CA LEU A 55 1.26 2.53 4.93
C LEU A 55 0.29 1.38 5.25
N ALA A 56 -0.32 1.40 6.44
CA ALA A 56 -1.27 0.36 6.85
C ALA A 56 -2.48 0.25 5.90
N THR A 57 -2.96 1.39 5.38
CA THR A 57 -4.14 1.39 4.50
C THR A 57 -3.86 0.86 3.10
N ARG A 58 -2.60 0.87 2.62
CA ARG A 58 -2.23 0.20 1.36
C ARG A 58 -2.38 -1.31 1.48
N GLY A 59 -1.92 -1.86 2.60
CA GLY A 59 -2.15 -3.26 2.96
C GLY A 59 -3.63 -3.64 2.93
N GLY A 60 -4.48 -2.85 3.61
CA GLY A 60 -5.92 -3.13 3.68
C GLY A 60 -6.66 -2.99 2.35
N VAL A 61 -6.42 -1.91 1.61
CA VAL A 61 -7.14 -1.62 0.36
C VAL A 61 -6.76 -2.59 -0.76
N TYR A 62 -5.47 -2.84 -0.96
CA TYR A 62 -5.01 -3.69 -2.05
C TYR A 62 -4.97 -5.17 -1.65
N GLY A 63 -4.81 -5.49 -0.37
CA GLY A 63 -4.98 -6.84 0.13
C GLY A 63 -6.42 -7.34 -0.05
N SER A 64 -7.41 -6.49 0.27
CA SER A 64 -8.83 -6.82 0.01
C SER A 64 -9.14 -6.94 -1.49
N LEU A 65 -8.54 -6.12 -2.35
CA LEU A 65 -8.65 -6.29 -3.80
C LEU A 65 -8.07 -7.64 -4.24
N GLY A 66 -6.86 -7.98 -3.78
CA GLY A 66 -6.21 -9.24 -4.15
C GLY A 66 -6.98 -10.46 -3.67
N ALA A 67 -7.56 -10.43 -2.46
CA ALA A 67 -8.44 -11.49 -1.96
C ALA A 67 -9.71 -11.65 -2.81
N ARG A 68 -10.28 -10.54 -3.30
CA ARG A 68 -11.43 -10.57 -4.22
C ARG A 68 -11.05 -11.13 -5.59
N LEU A 69 -9.89 -10.77 -6.12
CA LEU A 69 -9.37 -11.33 -7.38
C LEU A 69 -9.10 -12.82 -7.25
N SER A 70 -8.45 -13.25 -6.16
CA SER A 70 -8.18 -14.66 -5.89
C SER A 70 -9.48 -15.46 -5.78
N SER A 71 -10.44 -15.00 -4.99
CA SER A 71 -11.76 -15.65 -4.88
C SER A 71 -12.47 -15.71 -6.23
N GLY A 72 -12.44 -14.62 -7.00
CA GLY A 72 -13.07 -14.55 -8.32
C GLY A 72 -12.47 -15.54 -9.32
N LEU A 73 -11.15 -15.69 -9.33
CA LEU A 73 -10.43 -16.65 -10.17
C LEU A 73 -10.75 -18.10 -9.76
N HIS A 74 -10.67 -18.41 -8.46
CA HIS A 74 -10.95 -19.76 -7.95
C HIS A 74 -12.41 -20.18 -8.15
N GLN A 75 -13.35 -19.23 -8.12
CA GLN A 75 -14.76 -19.51 -8.39
C GLN A 75 -15.11 -19.54 -9.89
N GLY A 76 -14.15 -19.27 -10.79
CA GLY A 76 -14.41 -19.15 -12.22
C GLY A 76 -15.29 -17.95 -12.59
N LEU A 77 -15.40 -16.97 -11.69
CA LEU A 77 -16.18 -15.74 -11.85
C LEU A 77 -15.43 -14.65 -12.61
N ILE A 78 -14.11 -14.76 -12.64
CA ILE A 78 -13.19 -13.91 -13.37
C ILE A 78 -12.30 -14.86 -14.16
N GLU A 79 -12.23 -14.71 -15.47
CA GLU A 79 -11.29 -15.46 -16.28
C GLU A 79 -9.89 -14.84 -16.10
N PRO A 80 -8.81 -15.65 -16.11
CA PRO A 80 -7.45 -15.13 -15.98
C PRO A 80 -7.00 -14.44 -17.27
N GLU A 81 -7.86 -13.68 -17.96
CA GLU A 81 -7.57 -12.95 -19.18
C GLU A 81 -7.63 -11.45 -18.93
N PHE A 82 -6.81 -10.66 -19.62
CA PHE A 82 -6.92 -9.20 -19.59
C PHE A 82 -8.11 -8.73 -20.43
N THR A 83 -9.29 -9.27 -20.12
CA THR A 83 -10.57 -8.87 -20.69
C THR A 83 -11.21 -7.84 -19.75
N LEU A 84 -12.07 -7.00 -20.32
CA LEU A 84 -12.85 -6.03 -19.54
C LEU A 84 -13.99 -6.76 -18.83
N ASP A 85 -13.64 -7.48 -17.76
CA ASP A 85 -14.62 -8.06 -16.85
C ASP A 85 -15.21 -6.96 -15.95
N GLU A 86 -16.53 -6.89 -15.87
CA GLU A 86 -17.25 -5.87 -15.10
C GLU A 86 -16.96 -5.97 -13.60
N ARG A 87 -16.73 -7.17 -13.08
CA ARG A 87 -16.43 -7.38 -11.65
C ARG A 87 -15.02 -6.95 -11.34
N LEU A 88 -14.06 -7.23 -12.24
CA LEU A 88 -12.70 -6.74 -12.14
C LEU A 88 -12.66 -5.21 -12.16
N SER A 89 -13.30 -4.57 -13.15
CA SER A 89 -13.28 -3.12 -13.28
C SER A 89 -13.95 -2.44 -12.09
N ASN A 90 -15.12 -2.94 -11.64
CA ASN A 90 -15.78 -2.45 -10.43
C ASN A 90 -14.91 -2.64 -9.19
N ALA A 91 -14.16 -3.74 -9.09
CA ALA A 91 -13.24 -3.96 -7.97
C ALA A 91 -12.08 -2.97 -7.96
N VAL A 92 -11.44 -2.77 -9.12
CA VAL A 92 -10.33 -1.82 -9.28
C VAL A 92 -10.78 -0.39 -9.00
N ILE A 93 -11.93 0.03 -9.54
CA ILE A 93 -12.50 1.37 -9.33
C ILE A 93 -12.87 1.56 -7.86
N ALA A 94 -13.54 0.60 -7.24
CA ALA A 94 -13.90 0.68 -5.82
C ALA A 94 -12.66 0.79 -4.93
N SER A 95 -11.62 -0.01 -5.19
CA SER A 95 -10.35 0.07 -4.44
C SER A 95 -9.62 1.38 -4.67
N PHE A 96 -9.65 1.93 -5.90
CA PHE A 96 -9.08 3.26 -6.18
C PHE A 96 -9.78 4.36 -5.39
N ILE A 97 -11.12 4.41 -5.48
CA ILE A 97 -11.94 5.41 -4.77
C ILE A 97 -11.73 5.28 -3.26
N ASN A 98 -11.80 4.05 -2.72
CA ASN A 98 -11.57 3.81 -1.30
C ASN A 98 -10.18 4.30 -0.87
N GLY A 99 -9.14 4.00 -1.67
CA GLY A 99 -7.78 4.50 -1.43
C GLY A 99 -7.69 6.03 -1.39
N MET A 100 -8.38 6.74 -2.29
CA MET A 100 -8.40 8.21 -2.29
C MET A 100 -9.15 8.77 -1.08
N VAL A 101 -10.35 8.24 -0.80
CA VAL A 101 -11.19 8.68 0.33
C VAL A 101 -10.46 8.49 1.65
N VAL A 102 -9.84 7.31 1.85
CA VAL A 102 -9.05 7.02 3.05
C VAL A 102 -7.82 7.94 3.15
N SER A 103 -7.20 8.31 2.04
CA SER A 103 -6.06 9.25 2.05
C SER A 103 -6.47 10.64 2.55
N VAL A 104 -7.61 11.15 2.08
CA VAL A 104 -8.18 12.42 2.58
C VAL A 104 -8.58 12.29 4.04
N PHE A 105 -9.20 11.17 4.43
CA PHE A 105 -9.60 10.92 5.80
C PHE A 105 -8.40 10.94 6.76
N ILE A 106 -7.30 10.27 6.39
CA ILE A 106 -6.04 10.29 7.15
C ILE A 106 -5.50 11.72 7.29
N ALA A 107 -5.54 12.53 6.22
CA ALA A 107 -5.12 13.94 6.26
C ALA A 107 -5.94 14.78 7.26
N VAL A 108 -7.26 14.62 7.23
CA VAL A 108 -8.17 15.34 8.14
C VAL A 108 -7.94 14.93 9.59
N ILE A 109 -7.78 13.64 9.85
CA ILE A 109 -7.51 13.14 11.21
C ILE A 109 -6.17 13.65 11.73
N ALA A 110 -5.11 13.60 10.92
CA ALA A 110 -3.81 14.13 11.33
C ALA A 110 -3.87 15.63 11.62
N PHE A 111 -4.58 16.40 10.79
CA PHE A 111 -4.81 17.83 11.06
C PHE A 111 -5.55 18.04 12.38
N ALA A 112 -6.59 17.26 12.67
CA ALA A 112 -7.30 17.32 13.94
C ALA A 112 -6.37 17.02 15.14
N VAL A 113 -5.50 16.01 15.01
CA VAL A 113 -4.49 15.69 16.03
C VAL A 113 -3.50 16.84 16.24
N LEU A 114 -3.05 17.49 15.16
CA LEU A 114 -2.17 18.67 15.26
C LEU A 114 -2.87 19.84 15.95
N ALA A 115 -4.14 20.10 15.60
CA ALA A 115 -4.93 21.16 16.22
C ALA A 115 -5.10 20.95 17.74
N ILE A 116 -5.35 19.71 18.18
CA ILE A 116 -5.49 19.37 19.60
C ILE A 116 -4.15 19.49 20.35
N THR A 117 -3.04 19.16 19.68
CA THR A 117 -1.69 19.22 20.28
C THR A 117 -1.06 20.62 20.22
N GLY A 118 -1.77 21.61 19.68
CA GLY A 118 -1.29 22.99 19.58
C GLY A 118 -0.23 23.22 18.50
N SER A 119 -0.07 22.27 17.57
CA SER A 119 0.86 22.38 16.43
C SER A 119 0.18 23.05 15.24
N SER A 120 0.87 24.00 14.59
CA SER A 120 0.40 24.64 13.37
C SER A 120 0.58 23.71 12.16
N GLY A 121 -0.50 23.05 11.73
CA GLY A 121 -0.54 22.28 10.48
C GLY A 121 -1.33 23.01 9.40
N ASN A 122 -0.98 22.79 8.13
CA ASN A 122 -1.77 23.27 6.99
C ASN A 122 -2.59 22.10 6.41
N LEU A 123 -3.91 22.12 6.60
CA LEU A 123 -4.80 21.05 6.11
C LEU A 123 -4.67 20.85 4.59
N LEU A 124 -4.59 21.94 3.81
CA LEU A 124 -4.47 21.86 2.37
C LEU A 124 -3.17 21.16 1.95
N GLN A 125 -2.08 21.46 2.64
CA GLN A 125 -0.78 20.83 2.42
C GLN A 125 -0.84 19.33 2.74
N LEU A 126 -1.42 18.94 3.88
CA LEU A 126 -1.55 17.53 4.27
C LEU A 126 -2.45 16.75 3.29
N VAL A 127 -3.59 17.33 2.91
CA VAL A 127 -4.50 16.72 1.93
C VAL A 127 -3.81 16.58 0.57
N GLY A 128 -3.08 17.60 0.11
CA GLY A 128 -2.32 17.55 -1.13
C GLY A 128 -1.28 16.44 -1.14
N ILE A 129 -0.50 16.32 -0.06
CA ILE A 129 0.52 15.28 0.09
C ILE A 129 -0.13 13.89 0.05
N MET A 130 -1.22 13.70 0.78
CA MET A 130 -1.91 12.41 0.88
C MET A 130 -2.61 12.03 -0.44
N LEU A 131 -3.19 12.99 -1.16
CA LEU A 131 -3.81 12.73 -2.45
C LEU A 131 -2.79 12.36 -3.53
N ILE A 132 -1.69 13.11 -3.64
CA ILE A 132 -0.64 12.82 -4.64
C ILE A 132 0.02 11.48 -4.34
N SER A 133 0.45 11.26 -3.08
CA SER A 133 1.06 9.98 -2.68
C SER A 133 0.09 8.82 -2.84
N GLY A 134 -1.17 9.01 -2.45
CA GLY A 134 -2.23 8.02 -2.60
C GLY A 134 -2.50 7.67 -4.05
N PHE A 135 -2.56 8.67 -4.95
CA PHE A 135 -2.78 8.49 -6.38
C PHE A 135 -1.64 7.71 -7.04
N LEU A 136 -0.39 8.12 -6.82
CA LEU A 136 0.78 7.43 -7.36
C LEU A 136 0.88 5.99 -6.85
N SER A 137 0.65 5.79 -5.54
CA SER A 137 0.61 4.46 -4.95
C SER A 137 -0.51 3.61 -5.55
N ALA A 138 -1.71 4.17 -5.76
CA ALA A 138 -2.81 3.44 -6.36
C ALA A 138 -2.51 3.00 -7.80
N LEU A 139 -1.92 3.88 -8.61
CA LEU A 139 -1.56 3.54 -9.98
C LEU A 139 -0.59 2.35 -10.03
N LEU A 140 0.45 2.38 -9.19
CA LEU A 140 1.43 1.30 -9.11
C LEU A 140 0.81 0.02 -8.54
N MET A 141 0.11 0.11 -7.41
CA MET A 141 -0.44 -1.06 -6.72
C MET A 141 -1.49 -1.76 -7.55
N LEU A 142 -2.42 -1.03 -8.17
CA LEU A 142 -3.46 -1.63 -9.00
C LEU A 142 -2.87 -2.31 -10.23
N SER A 143 -1.94 -1.65 -10.93
CA SER A 143 -1.31 -2.21 -12.13
C SER A 143 -0.50 -3.47 -11.82
N VAL A 144 0.35 -3.42 -10.79
CA VAL A 144 1.20 -4.56 -10.42
C VAL A 144 0.37 -5.70 -9.84
N LEU A 145 -0.58 -5.43 -8.96
CA LEU A 145 -1.41 -6.47 -8.34
C LEU A 145 -2.23 -7.23 -9.38
N VAL A 146 -2.96 -6.53 -10.25
CA VAL A 146 -3.76 -7.18 -11.31
C VAL A 146 -2.84 -7.98 -12.23
N THR A 147 -1.72 -7.41 -12.66
CA THR A 147 -0.78 -8.12 -13.56
C THR A 147 -0.22 -9.38 -12.92
N VAL A 148 0.29 -9.29 -11.69
CA VAL A 148 0.93 -10.42 -11.01
C VAL A 148 -0.08 -11.51 -10.68
N VAL A 149 -1.30 -11.17 -10.26
CA VAL A 149 -2.35 -12.15 -9.96
C VAL A 149 -2.74 -12.92 -11.22
N PHE A 150 -3.00 -12.23 -12.34
CA PHE A 150 -3.43 -12.88 -13.59
C PHE A 150 -2.30 -13.72 -14.20
N VAL A 151 -1.08 -13.18 -14.27
CA VAL A 151 0.08 -13.91 -14.79
C VAL A 151 0.45 -15.08 -13.88
N GLY A 152 0.38 -14.90 -12.56
CA GLY A 152 0.61 -15.94 -11.57
C GLY A 152 -0.37 -17.09 -11.74
N TYR A 153 -1.67 -16.77 -11.79
CA TYR A 153 -2.72 -17.78 -11.98
C TYR A 153 -2.57 -18.54 -13.29
N ARG A 154 -2.27 -17.86 -14.41
CA ARG A 154 -1.96 -18.50 -15.71
C ARG A 154 -0.78 -19.47 -15.64
N ARG A 155 0.20 -19.20 -14.76
CA ARG A 155 1.37 -20.06 -14.54
C ARG A 155 1.14 -21.16 -13.50
N GLY A 156 -0.10 -21.32 -13.02
CA GLY A 156 -0.46 -22.30 -12.00
C GLY A 156 -0.02 -21.91 -10.59
N LEU A 157 0.32 -20.64 -10.36
CA LEU A 157 0.58 -20.13 -9.02
C LEU A 157 -0.73 -19.70 -8.37
N ASP A 158 -0.88 -20.05 -7.09
CA ASP A 158 -2.01 -19.63 -6.27
C ASP A 158 -1.85 -18.14 -5.88
N PRO A 159 -2.80 -17.26 -6.27
CA PRO A 159 -2.80 -15.84 -5.91
C PRO A 159 -2.74 -15.61 -4.40
N ASP A 160 -3.32 -16.49 -3.57
CA ASP A 160 -3.33 -16.33 -2.12
C ASP A 160 -1.92 -16.35 -1.52
N ASN A 161 -0.98 -17.03 -2.18
CA ASN A 161 0.41 -17.10 -1.76
C ASN A 161 1.25 -15.88 -2.20
N ILE A 162 0.77 -15.10 -3.18
CA ILE A 162 1.54 -14.01 -3.80
C ILE A 162 1.02 -12.64 -3.36
N VAL A 163 -0.31 -12.48 -3.27
CA VAL A 163 -0.97 -11.20 -3.01
C VAL A 163 -0.49 -10.56 -1.72
N GLY A 164 -0.49 -11.29 -0.61
CA GLY A 164 -0.11 -10.75 0.70
C GLY A 164 1.32 -10.17 0.69
N PRO A 165 2.35 -10.98 0.37
CA PRO A 165 3.73 -10.51 0.31
C PRO A 165 3.92 -9.35 -0.68
N LEU A 166 3.30 -9.43 -1.86
CA LEU A 166 3.38 -8.40 -2.89
C LEU A 166 2.82 -7.06 -2.40
N VAL A 167 1.63 -7.09 -1.78
CA VAL A 167 0.95 -5.88 -1.32
C VAL A 167 1.72 -5.23 -0.18
N THR A 168 2.22 -5.99 0.79
CA THR A 168 2.97 -5.42 1.91
C THR A 168 4.31 -4.85 1.46
N THR A 169 5.09 -5.60 0.67
CA THR A 169 6.42 -5.15 0.22
C THR A 169 6.35 -3.91 -0.66
N LEU A 170 5.45 -3.90 -1.66
CA LEU A 170 5.27 -2.73 -2.53
C LEU A 170 4.63 -1.57 -1.77
N GLY A 171 3.66 -1.86 -0.89
CA GLY A 171 3.00 -0.86 -0.07
C GLY A 171 3.97 -0.10 0.82
N ASP A 172 4.91 -0.81 1.46
CA ASP A 172 5.89 -0.20 2.36
C ASP A 172 6.94 0.59 1.57
N VAL A 173 7.56 -0.01 0.55
CA VAL A 173 8.64 0.65 -0.22
C VAL A 173 8.10 1.82 -1.03
N PHE A 174 7.08 1.58 -1.86
CA PHE A 174 6.55 2.63 -2.73
C PHE A 174 5.64 3.58 -1.98
N GLY A 175 5.03 3.18 -0.86
CA GLY A 175 4.30 4.10 0.00
C GLY A 175 5.21 5.19 0.56
N VAL A 176 6.35 4.82 1.15
CA VAL A 176 7.32 5.80 1.65
C VAL A 176 7.90 6.63 0.52
N PHE A 177 8.25 6.00 -0.61
CA PHE A 177 8.79 6.70 -1.77
C PHE A 177 7.81 7.74 -2.35
N PHE A 178 6.56 7.37 -2.59
CA PHE A 178 5.57 8.30 -3.14
C PHE A 178 5.14 9.37 -2.14
N LEU A 179 5.19 9.08 -0.84
CA LEU A 179 5.03 10.12 0.18
C LEU A 179 6.15 11.16 0.07
N LEU A 180 7.42 10.74 -0.06
CA LEU A 180 8.54 11.65 -0.26
C LEU A 180 8.34 12.53 -1.51
N VAL A 181 7.97 11.90 -2.64
CA VAL A 181 7.69 12.62 -3.89
C VAL A 181 6.56 13.64 -3.69
N ALA A 182 5.49 13.26 -3.00
CA ALA A 182 4.37 14.17 -2.74
C ALA A 182 4.76 15.35 -1.84
N ILE A 183 5.57 15.12 -0.82
CA ILE A 183 6.11 16.20 0.04
C ILE A 183 6.90 17.19 -0.81
N TYR A 184 7.79 16.70 -1.68
CA TYR A 184 8.59 17.54 -2.57
C TYR A 184 7.71 18.34 -3.54
N LEU A 185 6.75 17.68 -4.20
CA LEU A 185 5.87 18.34 -5.16
C LEU A 185 4.98 19.40 -4.52
N VAL A 186 4.42 19.13 -3.34
CA VAL A 186 3.57 20.08 -2.64
C VAL A 186 4.37 21.24 -2.07
N GLY A 187 5.57 20.98 -1.52
CA GLY A 187 6.48 22.02 -1.03
C GLY A 187 7.06 22.92 -2.12
N LEU A 188 6.98 22.53 -3.40
CA LEU A 188 7.29 23.43 -4.52
C LEU A 188 6.14 24.40 -4.85
N VAL A 189 4.90 24.03 -4.51
CA VAL A 189 3.68 24.75 -4.89
C VAL A 189 3.18 25.68 -3.78
N LEU A 190 3.43 25.33 -2.51
CA LEU A 190 2.99 26.03 -1.31
C LEU A 190 4.17 26.47 -0.46
#